data_AF-A0A7V8WY90-F1
#
_entry.id   AF-A0A7V8WY90-F1
#
_cell.length_a   1.000
_cell.length_b   1.000
_cell.length_c   1.000
_cell.angle_alpha   90.00
_cell.angle_beta   90.00
_cell.angle_gamma   90.00
#
_symmetry.space_group_name_H-M   'P 1'
#
loop_
_entity.id
_entity.type
_entity.pdbx_description
1 polymer ?
#
loop_
_entity_poly.entity_id
_entity_poly.type
_entity_poly.pdbx_seq_one_letter_code
_entity_poly.pdbx_strand_id
1 'polypeptide(L)' 'SVADLPAPSRDGRAGPCVLAEPDCTIWVAEGWVAEPGAAGALVLRRA' A
#
# COMPACT_ATOMS: atom_id res chain seq x y z
N SER A 1 -15.21 15.12 6.81
CA SER A 1 -15.42 13.83 6.11
C SER A 1 -14.08 13.23 5.74
N VAL A 2 -13.98 11.93 5.46
CA VAL A 2 -12.77 11.31 4.88
C VAL A 2 -12.38 12.00 3.55
N ALA A 3 -13.37 12.53 2.82
CA ALA A 3 -13.15 13.30 1.60
C ALA A 3 -12.47 14.66 1.79
N ASP A 4 -12.44 15.20 3.02
CA ASP A 4 -11.82 16.49 3.33
C ASP A 4 -10.34 16.34 3.75
N LEU A 5 -9.84 15.10 3.82
CA LEU A 5 -8.45 14.81 4.12
C LEU A 5 -7.60 14.93 2.85
N PRO A 6 -6.32 15.36 2.97
CA PRO A 6 -5.41 15.36 1.83
C PRO A 6 -5.27 13.95 1.26
N ALA A 7 -5.09 13.86 -0.05
CA ALA A 7 -4.85 12.59 -0.72
C ALA A 7 -3.58 11.93 -0.14
N PRO A 8 -3.69 10.75 0.46
CA PRO A 8 -2.52 10.02 0.94
C PRO A 8 -1.72 9.51 -0.27
N SER A 9 -0.42 9.78 -0.25
CA SER A 9 0.50 9.25 -1.25
C SER A 9 1.06 7.92 -0.75
N ARG A 10 0.75 6.83 -1.45
CA ARG A 10 1.37 5.52 -1.23
C ARG A 10 1.71 4.90 -2.57
N ASP A 11 2.92 4.34 -2.66
CA ASP A 11 3.35 3.62 -3.85
C ASP A 11 2.96 2.15 -3.73
N GLY A 12 2.35 1.62 -4.80
CA GLY A 12 2.13 0.18 -4.95
C GLY A 12 3.37 -0.54 -5.49
N ARG A 13 3.52 -1.82 -5.19
CA ARG A 13 4.61 -2.67 -5.70
C ARG A 13 4.24 -4.15 -5.69
N ALA A 14 4.67 -4.88 -6.71
CA ALA A 14 4.62 -6.34 -6.74
C ALA A 14 5.73 -6.94 -5.87
N GLY A 15 5.39 -7.97 -5.10
CA GLY A 15 6.37 -8.74 -4.32
C GLY A 15 7.22 -9.67 -5.20
N PRO A 16 8.36 -10.19 -4.69
CA PRO A 16 8.84 -10.02 -3.32
C PRO A 16 9.50 -8.66 -3.07
N CYS A 17 9.01 -7.89 -2.10
CA CYS A 17 9.62 -6.61 -1.73
C CYS A 17 9.23 -6.16 -0.31
N VAL A 18 9.91 -5.12 0.17
CA VAL A 18 9.58 -4.40 1.41
C VAL A 18 9.21 -2.96 1.04
N LEU A 19 8.10 -2.48 1.58
CA LEU A 19 7.71 -1.07 1.56
C LEU A 19 7.97 -0.51 2.95
N ALA A 20 8.93 0.41 3.05
CA ALA A 20 9.26 1.10 4.29
C ALA A 20 8.41 2.37 4.39
N GLU A 21 7.50 2.39 5.36
CA GLU A 21 6.64 3.53 5.66
C GLU A 21 7.19 4.26 6.91
N PRO A 22 6.79 5.53 7.15
CA PRO A 22 7.28 6.28 8.30
C PRO A 22 6.97 5.63 9.66
N ASP A 23 5.88 4.86 9.75
CA ASP A 23 5.36 4.29 11.00
C ASP A 23 5.36 2.75 11.03
N CYS A 24 5.61 2.10 9.89
CA CYS A 24 5.58 0.65 9.79
C CYS A 24 6.43 0.14 8.63
N THR A 25 6.54 -1.18 8.53
CA THR A 25 7.17 -1.85 7.39
C THR A 25 6.20 -2.90 6.87
N ILE A 26 5.97 -2.91 5.57
CA ILE A 26 5.05 -3.83 4.91
C ILE A 26 5.87 -4.77 4.05
N TRP A 27 5.76 -6.07 4.32
CA TRP A 27 6.36 -7.10 3.49
C TRP A 27 5.34 -7.62 2.48
N VAL A 28 5.65 -7.48 1.19
CA VAL A 28 4.84 -8.02 0.09
C VAL A 28 5.50 -9.30 -0.40
N ALA A 29 4.85 -10.44 -0.13
CA ALA A 29 5.36 -11.75 -0.49
C ALA A 29 5.28 -12.00 -2.01
N GLU A 30 5.98 -13.02 -2.49
CA GLU A 30 5.95 -13.43 -3.89
C GLU A 30 4.53 -13.78 -4.37
N GLY A 31 4.18 -13.31 -5.57
CA GLY A 31 2.85 -13.44 -6.19
C GLY A 31 1.76 -12.61 -5.50
N TRP A 32 2.13 -11.62 -4.70
CA TRP A 32 1.21 -10.59 -4.20
C TRP A 32 1.57 -9.24 -4.80
N VAL A 33 0.57 -8.40 -4.98
CA VAL A 33 0.73 -7.01 -5.43
C VAL A 33 0.06 -6.10 -4.42
N ALA A 34 0.81 -5.10 -3.97
CA ALA A 34 0.27 -3.99 -3.19
C ALA A 34 -0.17 -2.86 -4.12
N GLU A 35 -1.39 -2.38 -3.93
CA GLU A 35 -1.98 -1.31 -4.72
C GLU A 35 -2.55 -0.21 -3.82
N PRO A 36 -2.44 1.07 -4.20
CA PRO A 36 -3.07 2.15 -3.45
C PRO A 36 -4.60 2.00 -3.45
N GLY A 37 -5.20 2.15 -2.27
CA GLY A 37 -6.64 2.11 -2.05
C GLY A 37 -7.20 3.43 -1.55
N ALA A 38 -8.52 3.47 -1.38
CA ALA A 38 -9.20 4.64 -0.83
C ALA A 38 -8.70 4.97 0.58
N ALA A 39 -8.75 6.25 0.94
CA ALA A 39 -8.37 6.77 2.26
C ALA A 39 -6.96 6.36 2.74
N GLY A 40 -6.04 6.07 1.81
CA GLY A 40 -4.65 5.74 2.12
C GLY A 40 -4.42 4.30 2.52
N ALA A 41 -5.41 3.44 2.26
CA ALA A 41 -5.21 2.01 2.36
C ALA A 41 -4.17 1.54 1.35
N LEU A 42 -3.46 0.46 1.69
CA LEU A 42 -2.70 -0.35 0.75
C LEU A 42 -3.43 -1.69 0.63
N VAL A 43 -3.92 -2.03 -0.55
CA VAL A 43 -4.70 -3.24 -0.79
C VAL A 43 -3.78 -4.31 -1.37
N LEU A 44 -3.69 -5.45 -0.70
CA LEU A 44 -2.95 -6.61 -1.18
C LEU A 44 -3.85 -7.52 -2.00
N ARG A 45 -3.47 -7.78 -3.25
CA ARG A 45 -4.14 -8.74 -4.15
C ARG A 45 -3.19 -9.86 -4.50
N ARG A 46 -3.73 -11.08 -4.60
CA ARG A 46 -3.01 -12.23 -5.14
C ARG A 46 -2.98 -12.09 -6.67
N ALA A 47 -1.79 -12.18 -7.25
CA ALA A 47 -1.58 -12.24 -8.71
C ALA A 47 -1.75 -13.66 -9.23
#